data_AF-A0A2S1JS62-F1
#
_entry.id   AF-A0A2S1JS62-F1
#
_cell.length_a   1.000
_cell.length_b   1.000
_cell.length_c   1.000
_cell.angle_alpha   90.00
_cell.angle_beta   90.00
_cell.angle_gamma   90.00
#
_symmetry.space_group_name_H-M   'P 1'
#
loop_
_entity.id
_entity.type
_entity.pdbx_description
1 polymer ?
#
loop_
_entity_poly.entity_id
_entity_poly.type
_entity_poly.pdbx_seq_one_letter_code
_entity_poly.pdbx_strand_id
1 'polypeptide(L)'
;MKNKVYFWMASIVVFLLGRILFSDLWSLGTFVGGIVYGLVMAGFIIPYIFGANIQIPSYTHILVKGKDDLYRFIYFLLSIFICIFTLLAP
;
A
#
# COMPACT_ATOMS: atom_id res chain seq x y z
N MET A 1 -17.36 -2.42 -17.49
CA MET A 1 -16.30 -2.04 -16.53
C MET A 1 -15.37 -3.24 -16.36
N LYS A 2 -14.14 -3.19 -16.88
CA LYS A 2 -13.15 -4.26 -16.62
C LYS A 2 -12.62 -4.05 -15.20
N ASN A 3 -12.93 -4.96 -14.28
CA ASN A 3 -12.33 -4.99 -12.94
C ASN A 3 -10.81 -5.16 -13.11
N LYS A 4 -10.08 -4.05 -13.05
CA LYS A 4 -8.62 -4.06 -13.09
C LYS A 4 -8.14 -4.48 -11.70
N VAL A 5 -7.88 -5.76 -11.53
CA VAL A 5 -7.23 -6.28 -10.32
C VAL A 5 -5.82 -5.68 -10.25
N TYR A 6 -5.57 -4.89 -9.21
CA TYR A 6 -4.28 -4.26 -9.00
C TYR A 6 -3.31 -5.30 -8.41
N PHE A 7 -2.44 -5.88 -9.24
CA PHE A 7 -1.51 -6.95 -8.85
C PHE A 7 -0.68 -6.64 -7.61
N TRP A 8 -0.34 -5.37 -7.37
CA TRP A 8 0.39 -4.94 -6.18
C TRP A 8 -0.47 -4.97 -4.90
N MET A 9 -1.77 -4.68 -4.99
CA MET A 9 -2.70 -4.84 -3.86
C MET A 9 -2.88 -6.32 -3.56
N ALA A 10 -3.02 -7.14 -4.61
CA ALA A 10 -3.08 -8.58 -4.48
C ALA A 10 -1.79 -9.15 -3.86
N SER A 11 -0.60 -8.61 -4.19
CA SER A 11 0.66 -9.08 -3.61
C SER A 11 0.80 -8.74 -2.12
N ILE A 12 0.32 -7.56 -1.69
CA ILE A 12 0.26 -7.22 -0.25
C ILE A 12 -0.67 -8.17 0.50
N VAL A 13 -1.86 -8.42 -0.05
CA VAL A 13 -2.84 -9.30 0.58
C VAL A 13 -2.32 -10.73 0.65
N VAL A 14 -1.71 -11.24 -0.43
CA VAL A 14 -1.08 -12.57 -0.47
C VAL A 14 0.12 -12.64 0.48
N PHE A 15 0.94 -11.60 0.58
CA PHE A 15 2.05 -11.53 1.52
C PHE A 15 1.56 -11.62 2.97
N LEU A 16 0.59 -10.79 3.35
CA LEU A 16 0.02 -10.79 4.71
C LEU A 16 -0.69 -12.12 5.01
N LEU A 17 -1.50 -12.64 4.09
CA LEU A 17 -2.17 -13.94 4.25
C LEU A 17 -1.17 -15.08 4.39
N GLY A 18 -0.10 -15.09 3.58
CA GLY A 18 0.98 -16.07 3.71
C GLY A 18 1.58 -16.03 5.11
N ARG A 19 1.93 -14.84 5.61
CA ARG A 19 2.50 -14.70 6.95
C ARG A 19 1.52 -15.11 8.06
N ILE A 20 0.22 -14.83 7.92
CA ILE A 20 -0.81 -15.30 8.86
C ILE A 20 -0.87 -16.83 8.88
N LEU A 21 -0.95 -17.46 7.71
CA LEU A 21 -1.10 -18.92 7.56
C LEU A 21 0.10 -19.70 8.10
N PHE A 22 1.31 -19.13 8.03
CA PHE A 22 2.53 -19.73 8.57
C PHE A 22 2.85 -19.29 10.00
N SER A 23 1.94 -18.58 10.67
CA SER A 23 2.14 -18.04 12.04
C SER A 23 3.41 -17.20 12.22
N ASP A 24 3.91 -16.61 11.13
CA ASP A 24 5.20 -15.91 11.04
C ASP A 24 5.02 -14.39 10.91
N LEU A 25 3.89 -13.89 11.43
CA LEU A 25 3.48 -12.49 11.30
C LEU A 25 4.45 -11.52 11.98
N TRP A 26 5.13 -11.99 13.01
CA TRP A 26 6.00 -11.20 13.87
C TRP A 26 7.49 -11.47 13.61
N SER A 27 7.82 -12.03 12.45
CA SER A 27 9.21 -12.29 12.09
C SER A 27 9.89 -11.06 11.50
N LEU A 28 11.21 -11.04 11.58
CA LEU A 28 12.05 -10.04 10.93
C LEU A 28 11.72 -9.93 9.43
N GLY A 29 11.39 -11.04 8.77
CA GLY A 29 11.01 -11.05 7.35
C GLY A 29 9.68 -10.35 7.08
N THR A 30 8.74 -10.40 8.03
CA THR A 30 7.48 -9.66 7.95
C THR A 30 7.70 -8.18 8.21
N PHE A 31 8.54 -7.83 9.18
CA PHE A 31 8.92 -6.45 9.47
C PHE A 31 9.65 -5.78 8.29
N VAL A 32 10.66 -6.43 7.73
CA VAL A 32 11.40 -5.93 6.55
C VAL A 32 10.46 -5.80 5.34
N GLY A 33 9.58 -6.79 5.11
CA GLY A 33 8.57 -6.70 4.06
C GLY A 33 7.61 -5.52 4.27
N GLY A 34 7.17 -5.30 5.51
CA GLY A 34 6.34 -4.16 5.91
C GLY A 34 7.03 -2.82 5.65
N ILE A 35 8.33 -2.69 5.97
CA ILE A 35 9.11 -1.47 5.68
C ILE A 35 9.20 -1.23 4.17
N VAL A 36 9.53 -2.26 3.39
CA VAL A 36 9.64 -2.14 1.93
C VAL A 36 8.30 -1.69 1.33
N TYR A 37 7.19 -2.29 1.77
CA TYR A 37 5.87 -1.83 1.37
C TYR A 37 5.56 -0.42 1.86
N GLY A 38 5.89 -0.08 3.11
CA GLY A 38 5.73 1.25 3.69
C GLY A 38 6.47 2.35 2.93
N LEU A 39 7.69 2.09 2.47
CA LEU A 39 8.47 3.02 1.64
C LEU A 39 7.84 3.23 0.26
N VAL A 40 7.32 2.17 -0.36
CA VAL A 40 6.53 2.26 -1.60
C VAL A 40 5.25 3.07 -1.36
N MET A 41 4.62 2.88 -0.20
CA MET A 41 3.41 3.58 0.23
C MET A 41 3.64 5.06 0.58
N ALA A 42 4.85 5.47 0.98
CA ALA A 42 5.22 6.87 1.15
C ALA A 42 5.08 7.66 -0.16
N GLY A 43 5.27 6.98 -1.30
CA GLY A 43 4.96 7.47 -2.65
C GLY A 43 3.47 7.74 -2.90
N PHE A 44 2.58 7.39 -1.97
CA PHE A 44 1.15 7.71 -1.99
C PHE A 44 0.78 8.74 -0.92
N ILE A 45 1.34 8.62 0.29
CA ILE A 45 1.05 9.51 1.42
C ILE A 45 1.46 10.94 1.10
N ILE A 46 2.70 11.13 0.66
CA ILE A 46 3.27 12.45 0.37
C ILE A 46 2.45 13.15 -0.73
N PRO A 47 2.28 12.60 -1.94
CA PRO A 47 1.50 13.27 -2.98
C PRO A 47 0.02 13.44 -2.62
N TYR A 48 -0.57 12.58 -1.77
CA TYR A 48 -1.91 12.83 -1.25
C TYR A 48 -1.98 14.12 -0.42
N ILE A 49 -1.10 14.26 0.59
CA ILE A 49 -1.03 15.41 1.51
C ILE A 49 -0.73 16.71 0.74
N PHE A 50 0.24 16.69 -0.16
CA PHE A 50 0.60 17.85 -0.98
C PHE A 50 -0.42 18.15 -2.09
N GLY A 51 -1.45 17.32 -2.24
CA GLY A 51 -2.43 17.49 -3.31
C GLY A 51 -1.83 17.36 -4.70
N ALA A 52 -0.79 16.52 -4.85
CA ALA A 52 -0.22 16.15 -6.13
C ALA A 52 -0.92 14.90 -6.70
N ASN A 53 -0.71 14.65 -7.98
CA ASN A 53 -1.16 13.42 -8.60
C ASN A 53 -0.41 12.22 -8.01
N ILE A 54 -1.09 11.09 -7.90
CA ILE A 54 -0.51 9.88 -7.31
C ILE A 54 -0.16 8.91 -8.43
N GLN A 55 1.12 8.60 -8.60
CA GLN A 55 1.57 7.60 -9.57
C GLN A 55 1.59 6.23 -8.91
N ILE A 56 0.83 5.28 -9.44
CA ILE A 56 0.78 3.91 -8.92
C ILE A 56 1.99 3.13 -9.45
N PRO A 57 2.96 2.70 -8.63
CA PRO A 57 4.23 2.13 -9.13
C PRO A 57 4.08 0.90 -10.02
N SER A 58 2.98 0.15 -9.90
CA SER A 58 2.71 -1.05 -10.70
C SER A 58 2.11 -0.78 -12.08
N TYR A 59 1.69 0.45 -12.37
CA TYR A 59 1.10 0.83 -13.66
C TYR A 59 1.53 2.23 -14.07
N THR A 60 1.61 2.52 -15.36
CA THR A 60 1.71 3.89 -15.90
C THR A 60 0.47 4.77 -15.59
N HIS A 61 -0.36 4.36 -14.64
CA HIS A 61 -1.59 5.03 -14.26
C HIS A 61 -1.32 6.06 -13.16
N ILE A 62 -1.85 7.26 -13.40
CA ILE A 62 -1.72 8.42 -12.53
C ILE A 62 -3.12 8.75 -12.03
N LEU A 63 -3.34 8.68 -10.73
CA LEU A 63 -4.56 9.16 -10.09
C LEU A 63 -4.50 10.69 -10.04
N VAL A 64 -5.42 11.34 -10.75
CA VAL A 64 -5.42 12.78 -10.92
C VAL A 64 -6.24 13.44 -9.81
N LYS A 65 -5.67 14.45 -9.17
CA LYS A 65 -6.39 15.24 -8.15
C LYS A 65 -7.66 15.87 -8.74
N GLY A 66 -8.76 15.80 -8.00
CA GLY A 66 -10.07 16.33 -8.41
C GLY A 66 -10.88 15.42 -9.32
N LYS A 67 -10.28 14.37 -9.90
CA LYS A 67 -11.00 13.35 -10.69
C LYS A 67 -11.08 12.01 -9.95
N ASP A 68 -9.99 11.62 -9.31
CA ASP A 68 -9.83 10.30 -8.69
C ASP A 68 -9.73 10.38 -7.15
N ASP A 69 -10.29 11.43 -6.53
CA ASP A 69 -10.03 11.75 -5.12
C ASP A 69 -10.48 10.63 -4.14
N LEU A 70 -11.57 9.92 -4.45
CA LEU A 70 -11.98 8.75 -3.66
C LEU A 70 -10.89 7.67 -3.66
N TYR A 71 -10.32 7.36 -4.83
CA TYR A 71 -9.25 6.37 -4.93
C TYR A 71 -7.97 6.87 -4.29
N ARG A 72 -7.62 8.15 -4.48
CA ARG A 72 -6.47 8.78 -3.81
C ARG A 72 -6.59 8.66 -2.28
N PHE A 73 -7.79 8.84 -1.73
CA PHE A 73 -8.05 8.68 -0.30
C PHE A 73 -7.96 7.23 0.19
N ILE A 74 -8.50 6.27 -0.58
CA ILE A 74 -8.38 4.83 -0.26
C ILE A 74 -6.90 4.41 -0.21
N TYR A 75 -6.11 4.84 -1.19
CA TYR A 75 -4.67 4.55 -1.23
C TYR A 75 -3.93 5.18 -0.04
N PHE A 76 -4.29 6.40 0.34
CA PHE A 76 -3.76 7.06 1.53
C PHE A 76 -4.05 6.28 2.83
N LEU A 77 -5.29 5.83 3.02
CA LEU A 77 -5.67 5.05 4.21
C LEU A 77 -4.95 3.69 4.28
N LEU A 78 -4.84 2.99 3.14
CA LEU A 78 -4.08 1.74 3.03
C LEU A 78 -2.61 1.94 3.39
N SER A 79 -2.01 3.01 2.88
CA SER A 79 -0.64 3.36 3.19
C SER A 79 -0.40 3.60 4.67
N ILE A 80 -1.29 4.36 5.34
CA ILE A 80 -1.21 4.59 6.78
C ILE A 80 -1.36 3.29 7.56
N PHE A 81 -2.34 2.46 7.20
CA PHE A 81 -2.57 1.19 7.87
C PHE A 81 -1.33 0.28 7.82
N ILE A 82 -0.71 0.15 6.65
CA ILE A 82 0.51 -0.66 6.47
C ILE A 82 1.69 -0.08 7.27
N CYS A 83 1.87 1.25 7.27
CA CYS A 83 2.93 1.89 8.06
C CYS A 83 2.74 1.65 9.57
N ILE A 84 1.53 1.84 10.09
CA ILE A 84 1.21 1.60 11.50
C ILE A 84 1.39 0.11 11.85
N PHE A 85 0.88 -0.80 11.02
CA PHE A 85 1.04 -2.23 11.21
C PHE A 85 2.52 -2.64 11.26
N THR A 86 3.35 -2.05 10.41
CA THR A 86 4.80 -2.28 10.39
C THR A 86 5.47 -1.75 11.65
N LEU A 87 5.10 -0.55 12.11
CA LEU A 87 5.68 0.07 13.32
C LEU A 87 5.26 -0.62 14.62
N LEU A 88 4.07 -1.24 14.63
CA LEU A 88 3.53 -1.96 15.79
C LEU A 88 3.82 -3.46 15.75
N ALA A 89 4.45 -3.96 14.68
CA ALA A 89 5.01 -5.30 14.67
C ALA A 89 6.21 -5.35 15.64
N PRO A 90 6.25 -6.33 16.56
CA PRO A 90 7.28 -6.45 17.60
C PRO A 90 8.64 -6.83 17.03
#